data_AF-A0A2V8JBA7-F1
#
_entry.id   AF-A0A2V8JBA7-F1
#
_cell.length_a   1.000
_cell.length_b   1.000
_cell.length_c   1.000
_cell.angle_alpha   90.00
_cell.angle_beta   90.00
_cell.angle_gamma   90.00
#
_symmetry.space_group_name_H-M   'P 1'
#
loop_
_entity.id
_entity.type
_entity.pdbx_description
1 polymer ?
#
loop_
_entity_poly.entity_id
_entity_poly.type
_entity_poly.pdbx_seq_one_letter_code
_entity_poly.pdbx_strand_id
1 'polypeptide(L)'
;MTESTGRLRAFAYLDAEKTPVYRQIMRRFLRAKEAFGIHLRPSDIRDGILGDIELTEIEGALEQLCQWGNLEKHADTADVSTVEDFYRPRFLYQLTVEGEAVERALETYYDVVRRPGELQTAALADIRVFLGELEQLASADEPDAGKVHRTMTALRDRLDALTANALAFIGSLQRNVELLAAGIDEFLVYKERLISYIDRFVSELVLATAEIAAAIDRIEDMNVGRILKIAGERDVVDALDQSDATRESAVSAWESRWRGLHAWFKRTVGPAPTGDSEPS
;
A
#
# COMPACT_ATOMS: atom_id res chain seq x y z
N MET A 1 -20.63 3.44 15.39
CA MET A 1 -19.27 3.95 15.63
C MET A 1 -19.16 5.30 14.94
N THR A 2 -19.16 6.37 15.73
CA THR A 2 -19.06 7.73 15.21
C THR A 2 -17.62 7.94 14.78
N GLU A 3 -17.35 7.91 13.48
CA GLU A 3 -16.10 8.45 12.91
C GLU A 3 -15.98 9.88 13.40
N SER A 4 -15.11 10.08 14.41
CA SER A 4 -14.73 11.42 14.82
C SER A 4 -14.04 12.05 13.63
N THR A 5 -14.73 12.96 12.94
CA THR A 5 -14.13 13.94 12.03
C THR A 5 -13.30 14.94 12.84
N GLY A 6 -12.48 14.46 13.78
CA GLY A 6 -11.40 15.22 14.36
C GLY A 6 -10.39 15.44 13.25
N ARG A 7 -9.93 16.68 13.07
CA ARG A 7 -8.78 16.98 12.20
C ARG A 7 -7.73 15.88 12.41
N LEU A 8 -7.21 15.34 11.31
CA LEU A 8 -6.10 14.39 11.29
C LEU A 8 -4.83 15.05 11.87
N ARG A 9 -4.84 15.33 13.18
CA ARG A 9 -3.81 16.11 13.88
C ARG A 9 -2.45 15.44 13.82
N ALA A 10 -2.42 14.12 13.64
CA ALA A 10 -1.20 13.37 13.39
C ALA A 10 -0.42 13.91 12.17
N PHE A 11 -1.08 14.47 11.13
CA PHE A 11 -0.39 15.07 9.97
C PHE A 11 0.13 16.50 10.21
N ALA A 12 -0.24 17.15 11.33
CA ALA A 12 0.03 18.58 11.54
C ALA A 12 1.52 18.94 11.54
N TYR A 13 2.40 17.99 11.89
CA TYR A 13 3.85 18.23 11.91
C TYR A 13 4.47 18.35 10.51
N LEU A 14 3.73 18.03 9.44
CA LEU A 14 4.21 18.14 8.06
C LEU A 14 4.19 19.58 7.55
N ASP A 15 3.24 20.37 8.03
CA ASP A 15 3.06 21.79 7.66
C ASP A 15 3.60 22.76 8.73
N ALA A 16 4.28 22.24 9.76
CA ALA A 16 4.81 23.05 10.85
C ALA A 16 6.15 23.71 10.50
N GLU A 17 6.49 24.82 11.16
CA GLU A 17 7.76 25.53 10.91
C GLU A 17 8.98 24.61 11.16
N LYS A 18 8.92 23.77 12.20
CA LYS A 18 9.98 22.81 12.56
C LYS A 18 9.83 21.43 11.90
N THR A 19 9.12 21.33 10.77
CA THR A 19 8.94 20.07 10.02
C THR A 19 10.23 19.24 9.89
N PRO A 20 11.40 19.81 9.53
CA PRO A 20 12.63 19.02 9.40
C PRO A 20 13.00 18.24 10.68
N VAL A 21 12.86 18.88 11.86
CA VAL A 21 13.17 18.25 13.15
C VAL A 21 12.14 17.15 13.46
N TYR A 22 10.85 17.44 13.28
CA TYR A 22 9.79 16.45 13.50
C TYR A 22 9.93 15.23 12.59
N ARG A 23 10.22 15.42 11.30
CA ARG A 23 10.46 14.32 10.33
C ARG A 23 11.64 13.44 10.77
N GLN A 24 12.71 14.03 11.32
CA GLN A 24 13.86 13.27 11.81
C GLN A 24 13.52 12.43 13.05
N ILE A 25 12.81 13.02 14.01
CA ILE A 25 12.37 12.32 15.23
C ILE A 25 11.45 11.15 14.87
N MET A 26 10.44 11.37 14.03
CA MET A 26 9.50 10.32 13.66
C MET A 26 10.16 9.17 12.88
N ARG A 27 11.07 9.46 11.94
CA ARG A 27 11.88 8.44 11.27
C ARG A 27 12.76 7.64 12.23
N ARG A 28 13.28 8.28 13.29
CA ARG A 28 14.06 7.61 14.32
C ARG A 28 13.22 6.59 15.09
N PHE A 29 11.97 6.91 15.38
CA PHE A 29 11.00 5.96 15.97
C PHE A 29 10.66 4.81 15.04
N LEU A 30 10.43 5.08 13.75
CA LEU A 30 10.12 4.03 12.77
C LEU A 30 11.28 3.02 12.66
N ARG A 31 12.51 3.52 12.53
CA ARG A 31 13.73 2.67 12.51
C ARG A 31 13.93 1.89 13.81
N ALA A 32 13.65 2.51 14.96
CA ALA A 32 13.72 1.82 16.25
C ALA A 32 12.73 0.66 16.28
N LYS A 33 11.49 0.89 15.82
CA LYS A 33 10.45 -0.13 15.73
C LYS A 33 10.83 -1.27 14.78
N GLU A 34 11.40 -0.98 13.61
CA GLU A 34 11.94 -2.00 12.68
C GLU A 34 13.03 -2.86 13.33
N ALA A 35 13.81 -2.28 14.25
CA ALA A 35 14.79 -2.97 15.07
C ALA A 35 14.22 -3.54 16.40
N PHE A 36 12.90 -3.67 16.52
CA PHE A 36 12.17 -4.16 17.71
C PHE A 36 12.33 -3.31 18.99
N GLY A 37 12.80 -2.07 18.87
CA GLY A 37 12.81 -1.08 19.94
C GLY A 37 11.43 -0.42 20.12
N ILE A 38 10.83 -0.57 21.29
CA ILE A 38 9.48 -0.07 21.58
C ILE A 38 9.49 1.39 22.05
N HIS A 39 10.47 1.76 22.87
CA HIS A 39 10.57 3.09 23.49
C HIS A 39 11.93 3.73 23.20
N LEU A 40 11.96 5.06 23.13
CA LEU A 40 13.20 5.84 23.02
C LEU A 40 13.25 6.93 24.10
N ARG A 41 14.45 7.19 24.63
CA ARG A 41 14.73 8.37 25.46
C ARG A 41 15.09 9.56 24.56
N PRO A 42 14.89 10.81 25.01
CA PRO A 42 15.34 12.00 24.28
C PRO A 42 16.83 11.96 23.89
N SER A 43 17.69 11.38 24.73
CA SER A 43 19.12 11.18 24.43
C SER A 43 19.34 10.24 23.24
N ASP A 44 18.63 9.11 23.20
CA ASP A 44 18.76 8.10 22.14
C ASP A 44 18.27 8.61 20.77
N ILE A 45 17.37 9.60 20.83
CA ILE A 45 16.87 10.33 19.67
C ILE A 45 17.94 11.32 19.21
N ARG A 46 18.49 12.14 20.11
CA ARG A 46 19.57 13.09 19.80
C ARG A 46 20.76 12.41 19.12
N ASP A 47 21.17 11.26 19.65
CA ASP A 47 22.31 10.52 19.13
C ASP A 47 22.04 9.90 17.74
N GLY A 48 20.77 9.83 17.32
CA GLY A 48 20.33 9.22 16.06
C GLY A 48 19.78 10.17 15.01
N ILE A 49 19.76 11.48 15.25
CA ILE A 49 19.31 12.50 14.30
C ILE A 49 20.50 13.27 13.71
N LEU A 50 20.32 13.84 12.53
CA LEU A 50 21.35 14.64 11.86
C LEU A 50 21.27 16.10 12.30
N GLY A 51 22.43 16.69 12.55
CA GLY A 51 22.59 18.07 13.00
C GLY A 51 22.84 18.17 14.50
N ASP A 52 23.40 19.29 14.94
CA ASP A 52 23.64 19.58 16.35
C ASP A 52 22.38 20.26 16.93
N ILE A 53 21.36 19.45 17.22
CA ILE A 53 20.09 19.91 17.78
C ILE A 53 20.16 19.74 19.30
N GLU A 54 19.93 20.83 20.01
CA GLU A 54 19.93 20.87 21.47
C GLU A 54 18.87 19.93 22.06
N LEU A 55 19.20 19.31 23.20
CA LEU A 55 18.29 18.36 23.85
C LEU A 55 16.96 19.02 24.23
N THR A 56 16.98 20.29 24.62
CA THR A 56 15.79 21.08 24.94
C THR A 56 14.87 21.29 23.74
N GLU A 57 15.44 21.43 22.54
CA GLU A 57 14.67 21.52 21.30
C GLU A 57 14.02 20.18 20.95
N ILE A 58 14.72 19.07 21.16
CA ILE A 58 14.17 17.72 20.98
C ILE A 58 13.03 17.47 21.96
N GLU A 59 13.21 17.83 23.24
CA GLU A 59 12.16 17.69 24.27
C GLU A 59 10.90 18.48 23.90
N GLY A 60 11.05 19.75 23.49
CA GLY A 60 9.92 20.55 23.01
C GLY A 60 9.25 19.95 21.77
N ALA A 61 10.04 19.38 20.85
CA ALA A 61 9.51 18.73 19.66
C ALA A 61 8.74 17.44 20.00
N LEU A 62 9.22 16.65 20.96
CA LEU A 62 8.55 15.45 21.45
C LEU A 62 7.22 15.77 22.11
N GLU A 63 7.18 16.83 22.93
CA GLU A 63 5.92 17.29 23.54
C GLU A 63 4.90 17.71 22.49
N GLN A 64 5.33 18.43 21.45
CA GLN A 64 4.44 18.82 20.37
C GLN A 64 3.92 17.61 19.57
N LEU A 65 4.79 16.63 19.29
CA LEU A 65 4.40 15.38 18.63
C LEU A 65 3.41 14.57 19.49
N CYS A 66 3.54 14.59 20.82
CA CYS A 66 2.53 14.02 21.73
C CYS A 66 1.19 14.77 21.66
N GLN A 67 1.20 16.10 21.64
CA GLN A 67 -0.03 16.90 21.52
C GLN A 67 -0.77 16.65 20.20
N TRP A 68 -0.04 16.32 19.13
CA TRP A 68 -0.60 15.96 17.84
C TRP A 68 -1.02 14.48 17.73
N GLY A 69 -0.78 13.68 18.77
CA GLY A 69 -1.15 12.26 18.80
C GLY A 69 -0.16 11.33 18.09
N ASN A 70 1.01 11.82 17.67
CA ASN A 70 2.02 11.02 16.98
C ASN A 70 2.83 10.13 17.94
N LEU A 71 3.05 10.61 19.16
CA LEU A 71 3.84 9.92 20.19
C LEU A 71 3.06 9.84 21.50
N GLU A 72 3.30 8.80 22.27
CA GLU A 72 2.88 8.66 23.66
C GLU A 72 4.07 8.82 24.61
N LYS A 73 3.81 9.43 25.78
CA LYS A 73 4.81 9.76 26.79
C LYS A 73 4.56 8.92 28.03
N HIS A 74 5.56 8.17 28.46
CA HIS A 74 5.54 7.32 29.65
C HIS A 74 6.62 7.79 30.65
N ALA A 75 6.33 7.68 31.95
CA ALA A 75 7.34 7.90 32.97
C ALA A 75 8.39 6.78 32.92
N ASP A 76 9.67 7.14 32.93
CA ASP A 76 10.77 6.19 33.00
C ASP A 76 11.00 5.81 34.48
N THR A 77 10.58 4.61 34.87
CA THR A 77 10.70 4.12 36.26
C THR A 77 11.93 3.24 36.49
N ALA A 78 12.95 3.33 35.64
CA ALA A 78 14.18 2.54 35.80
C ALA A 78 14.96 2.90 37.08
N ASP A 79 15.44 1.88 37.81
CA ASP A 79 16.19 2.00 39.07
C ASP A 79 17.44 2.88 38.92
N VAL A 80 17.55 3.90 39.77
CA VAL A 80 18.54 4.98 39.66
C VAL A 80 19.73 4.74 40.62
N SER A 81 20.96 4.83 40.11
CA SER A 81 22.20 4.66 40.87
C SER A 81 22.82 5.95 41.45
N THR A 82 22.25 7.14 41.21
CA THR A 82 22.79 8.43 41.69
C THR A 82 21.71 9.44 42.10
N VAL A 83 22.01 10.23 43.15
CA VAL A 83 21.07 11.17 43.81
C VAL A 83 20.70 12.39 42.93
N GLU A 84 21.59 12.80 42.01
CA GLU A 84 21.34 13.92 41.08
C GLU A 84 20.40 13.54 39.92
N ASP A 85 20.29 12.25 39.59
CA ASP A 85 19.40 11.72 38.55
C ASP A 85 17.95 11.53 39.05
N PHE A 86 17.71 11.66 40.36
CA PHE A 86 16.41 11.47 41.00
C PHE A 86 15.42 12.63 40.75
N TYR A 87 15.92 13.83 40.44
CA TYR A 87 15.10 15.06 40.38
C TYR A 87 14.71 15.51 38.96
N ARG A 88 15.18 14.84 37.90
CA ARG A 88 14.71 15.13 36.54
C ARG A 88 13.62 14.14 36.15
N PRO A 89 12.40 14.61 35.78
CA PRO A 89 11.38 13.71 35.28
C PRO A 89 11.89 13.10 33.96
N ARG A 90 12.23 11.81 34.00
CA ARG A 90 12.66 11.04 32.84
C ARG A 90 11.44 10.48 32.14
N PHE A 91 11.40 10.65 30.82
CA PHE A 91 10.30 10.18 30.01
C PHE A 91 10.81 9.26 28.90
N LEU A 92 10.08 8.19 28.69
CA LEU A 92 10.17 7.34 27.52
C LEU A 92 9.05 7.73 26.57
N TYR A 93 9.38 7.73 25.30
CA TYR A 93 8.43 8.05 24.24
C TYR A 93 8.23 6.83 23.36
N GLN A 94 7.02 6.65 22.87
CA GLN A 94 6.63 5.55 21.99
C GLN A 94 5.84 6.08 20.80
N LEU A 95 6.02 5.46 19.64
CA LEU A 95 5.22 5.74 18.44
C LEU A 95 3.79 5.21 18.62
N THR A 96 2.79 6.08 18.40
CA THR A 96 1.39 5.66 18.39
C THR A 96 1.02 4.98 17.07
N VAL A 97 -0.13 4.30 17.03
CA VAL A 97 -0.67 3.72 15.79
C VAL A 97 -0.94 4.82 14.75
N GLU A 98 -1.45 5.98 15.18
CA GLU A 98 -1.68 7.12 14.29
C GLU A 98 -0.38 7.70 13.74
N GLY A 99 0.64 7.91 14.58
CA GLY A 99 1.93 8.42 14.15
C GLY A 99 2.65 7.49 13.17
N GLU A 100 2.55 6.17 13.40
CA GLU A 100 3.06 5.17 12.45
C GLU A 100 2.31 5.20 11.12
N ALA A 101 0.97 5.27 11.15
CA ALA A 101 0.16 5.29 9.95
C ALA A 101 0.52 6.50 9.07
N VAL A 102 0.80 7.66 9.66
CA VAL A 102 1.28 8.84 8.92
C VAL A 102 2.63 8.58 8.25
N GLU A 103 3.61 8.02 8.96
CA GLU A 103 4.93 7.73 8.37
C GLU A 103 4.85 6.72 7.22
N ARG A 104 4.09 5.63 7.39
CA ARG A 104 3.88 4.65 6.32
C ARG A 104 3.16 5.26 5.11
N ALA A 105 2.19 6.15 5.35
CA ALA A 105 1.53 6.89 4.28
C ALA A 105 2.52 7.78 3.51
N LEU A 106 3.48 8.40 4.20
CA LEU A 106 4.51 9.21 3.57
C LEU A 106 5.53 8.39 2.79
N GLU A 107 5.93 7.22 3.29
CA GLU A 107 6.76 6.29 2.53
C GLU A 107 6.06 5.86 1.24
N THR A 108 4.79 5.48 1.35
CA THR A 108 3.94 5.15 0.19
C THR A 108 3.86 6.33 -0.78
N TYR A 109 3.60 7.54 -0.27
CA TYR A 109 3.55 8.75 -1.09
C TYR A 109 4.85 9.00 -1.84
N TYR A 110 6.00 8.95 -1.16
CA TYR A 110 7.29 9.16 -1.81
C TYR A 110 7.64 8.06 -2.79
N ASP A 111 7.33 6.80 -2.49
CA ASP A 111 7.53 5.69 -3.42
C ASP A 111 6.70 5.88 -4.69
N VAL A 112 5.42 6.25 -4.55
CA VAL A 112 4.52 6.48 -5.69
C VAL A 112 4.94 7.71 -6.51
N VAL A 113 5.37 8.79 -5.85
CA VAL A 113 5.74 10.04 -6.53
C VAL A 113 7.11 9.96 -7.21
N ARG A 114 8.09 9.28 -6.57
CA ARG A 114 9.48 9.21 -7.06
C ARG A 114 9.72 8.10 -8.06
N ARG A 115 8.99 6.98 -7.99
CA ARG A 115 9.17 5.89 -8.94
C ARG A 115 8.47 6.25 -10.26
N PRO A 116 9.19 6.30 -11.40
CA PRO A 116 8.48 6.18 -12.67
C PRO A 116 7.75 4.83 -12.63
N GLY A 117 6.43 4.84 -12.84
CA GLY A 117 5.71 3.56 -12.87
C GLY A 117 6.26 2.71 -14.01
N GLU A 118 6.32 1.40 -13.82
CA GLU A 118 6.77 0.48 -14.85
C GLU A 118 5.59 -0.38 -15.30
N LEU A 119 5.50 -0.60 -16.62
CA LEU A 119 4.53 -1.54 -17.17
C LEU A 119 5.01 -2.98 -16.89
N GLN A 120 4.51 -3.58 -15.81
CA GLN A 120 5.02 -4.85 -15.28
C GLN A 120 4.40 -6.07 -15.97
N THR A 121 5.03 -6.57 -17.03
CA THR A 121 4.61 -7.82 -17.70
C THR A 121 4.78 -9.06 -16.82
N ALA A 122 5.74 -9.04 -15.89
CA ALA A 122 5.88 -10.04 -14.84
C ALA A 122 4.61 -10.14 -13.97
N ALA A 123 3.87 -9.05 -13.75
CA ALA A 123 2.65 -9.07 -12.95
C ALA A 123 1.53 -9.87 -13.62
N LEU A 124 1.43 -9.78 -14.94
CA LEU A 124 0.48 -10.56 -15.72
C LEU A 124 0.82 -12.06 -15.65
N ALA A 125 2.11 -12.40 -15.65
CA ALA A 125 2.55 -13.79 -15.47
C ALA A 125 2.17 -14.34 -14.08
N ASP A 126 2.42 -13.57 -13.02
CA ASP A 126 2.05 -13.96 -11.66
C ASP A 126 0.53 -14.14 -11.50
N ILE A 127 -0.27 -13.24 -12.09
CA ILE A 127 -1.74 -13.35 -12.10
C ILE A 127 -2.18 -14.66 -12.75
N ARG A 128 -1.58 -15.05 -13.89
CA ARG A 128 -1.88 -16.34 -14.53
C ARG A 128 -1.51 -17.52 -13.64
N VAL A 129 -0.39 -17.46 -12.94
CA VAL A 129 0.03 -18.51 -11.99
C VAL A 129 -1.01 -18.64 -10.88
N PHE A 130 -1.40 -17.53 -10.24
CA PHE A 130 -2.40 -17.56 -9.17
C PHE A 130 -3.77 -18.03 -9.65
N LEU A 131 -4.20 -17.68 -10.86
CA LEU A 131 -5.44 -18.19 -11.44
C LEU A 131 -5.35 -19.70 -11.73
N GLY A 132 -4.22 -20.20 -12.22
CA GLY A 132 -4.00 -21.64 -12.40
C GLY A 132 -4.02 -22.42 -11.09
N GLU A 133 -3.43 -21.87 -10.02
CA GLU A 133 -3.53 -22.43 -8.67
C GLU A 133 -4.98 -22.42 -8.17
N LEU A 134 -5.71 -21.33 -8.42
CA LEU A 134 -7.11 -21.21 -8.02
C LEU A 134 -8.01 -22.18 -8.78
N GLU A 135 -7.75 -22.42 -10.06
CA GLU A 135 -8.43 -23.43 -10.89
C GLU A 135 -8.23 -24.83 -10.30
N GLN A 136 -6.99 -25.18 -9.92
CA GLN A 136 -6.71 -26.45 -9.24
C GLN A 136 -7.46 -26.57 -7.90
N LEU A 137 -7.46 -25.51 -7.09
CA LEU A 137 -8.18 -25.48 -5.82
C LEU A 137 -9.70 -25.56 -6.02
N ALA A 138 -10.26 -24.92 -7.04
CA ALA A 138 -11.69 -24.97 -7.36
C ALA A 138 -12.14 -26.36 -7.80
N SER A 139 -11.27 -27.09 -8.53
CA SER A 139 -11.54 -28.46 -8.97
C SER A 139 -11.44 -29.52 -7.86
N ALA A 140 -10.87 -29.18 -6.70
CA ALA A 140 -10.67 -30.13 -5.61
C ALA A 140 -11.97 -30.41 -4.84
N ASP A 141 -12.21 -31.68 -4.51
CA ASP A 141 -13.35 -32.09 -3.68
C ASP A 141 -13.34 -31.41 -2.31
N GLU A 142 -12.15 -31.21 -1.71
CA GLU A 142 -11.93 -30.48 -0.46
C GLU A 142 -10.75 -29.51 -0.61
N PRO A 143 -11.00 -28.23 -0.96
CA PRO A 143 -9.96 -27.23 -1.10
C PRO A 143 -9.36 -26.85 0.26
N ASP A 144 -8.02 -26.74 0.32
CA ASP A 144 -7.30 -26.26 1.50
C ASP A 144 -7.61 -24.77 1.74
N ALA A 145 -8.30 -24.46 2.83
CA ALA A 145 -8.74 -23.10 3.15
C ALA A 145 -7.59 -22.10 3.30
N GLY A 146 -6.44 -22.53 3.82
CA GLY A 146 -5.26 -21.69 3.95
C GLY A 146 -4.62 -21.37 2.60
N LYS A 147 -4.57 -22.34 1.68
CA LYS A 147 -4.09 -22.11 0.31
C LYS A 147 -5.03 -21.20 -0.46
N VAL A 148 -6.34 -21.46 -0.40
CA VAL A 148 -7.36 -20.60 -1.04
C VAL A 148 -7.19 -19.15 -0.60
N HIS A 149 -7.14 -18.89 0.70
CA HIS A 149 -7.03 -17.53 1.23
C HIS A 149 -5.74 -16.82 0.80
N ARG A 150 -4.59 -17.52 0.84
CA ARG A 150 -3.30 -16.96 0.39
C ARG A 150 -3.28 -16.68 -1.09
N THR A 151 -3.74 -17.59 -1.94
CA THR A 151 -3.77 -17.41 -3.40
C THR A 151 -4.73 -16.28 -3.78
N MET A 152 -5.92 -16.20 -3.16
CA MET A 152 -6.88 -15.10 -3.37
C MET A 152 -6.32 -13.74 -2.95
N THR A 153 -5.64 -13.68 -1.80
CA THR A 153 -4.96 -12.48 -1.31
C THR A 153 -3.83 -12.06 -2.24
N ALA A 154 -2.96 -12.98 -2.64
CA ALA A 154 -1.86 -12.69 -3.56
C ALA A 154 -2.37 -12.22 -4.93
N LEU A 155 -3.44 -12.82 -5.45
CA LEU A 155 -4.09 -12.41 -6.69
C LEU A 155 -4.60 -10.97 -6.60
N ARG A 156 -5.35 -10.64 -5.52
CA ARG A 156 -5.84 -9.28 -5.27
C ARG A 156 -4.69 -8.28 -5.20
N ASP A 157 -3.70 -8.54 -4.37
CA ASP A 157 -2.59 -7.61 -4.14
C ASP A 157 -1.78 -7.39 -5.44
N ARG A 158 -1.67 -8.42 -6.30
CA ARG A 158 -1.00 -8.29 -7.59
C ARG A 158 -1.79 -7.48 -8.62
N LEU A 159 -3.12 -7.61 -8.63
CA LEU A 159 -4.02 -6.80 -9.47
C LEU A 159 -4.02 -5.32 -9.06
N ASP A 160 -4.04 -5.06 -7.76
CA ASP A 160 -3.95 -3.70 -7.19
C ASP A 160 -2.61 -3.07 -7.58
N ALA A 161 -1.50 -3.81 -7.43
CA ALA A 161 -0.17 -3.35 -7.84
C ALA A 161 -0.08 -3.08 -9.35
N LEU A 162 -0.66 -3.93 -10.21
CA LEU A 162 -0.69 -3.72 -11.66
C LEU A 162 -1.40 -2.40 -12.02
N THR A 163 -2.54 -2.13 -11.39
CA THR A 163 -3.33 -0.91 -11.62
C THR A 163 -2.57 0.33 -11.13
N ALA A 164 -2.00 0.28 -9.92
CA ALA A 164 -1.23 1.38 -9.36
C ALA A 164 0.01 1.72 -10.21
N ASN A 165 0.74 0.70 -10.67
CA ASN A 165 1.93 0.87 -11.51
C ASN A 165 1.59 1.46 -12.89
N ALA A 166 0.48 1.04 -13.50
CA ALA A 166 0.02 1.61 -14.76
C ALA A 166 -0.34 3.10 -14.63
N LEU A 167 -1.06 3.48 -13.56
CA LEU A 167 -1.38 4.88 -13.27
C LEU A 167 -0.12 5.71 -13.01
N ALA A 168 0.83 5.17 -12.25
CA ALA A 168 2.12 5.82 -12.00
C ALA A 168 2.94 6.01 -13.29
N PHE A 169 2.92 5.03 -14.21
CA PHE A 169 3.59 5.12 -15.50
C PHE A 169 2.98 6.26 -16.33
N ILE A 170 1.65 6.29 -16.48
CA ILE A 170 0.93 7.36 -17.19
C ILE A 170 1.29 8.74 -16.62
N GLY A 171 1.29 8.88 -15.29
CA GLY A 171 1.68 10.12 -14.63
C GLY A 171 3.14 10.51 -14.86
N SER A 172 4.05 9.54 -14.96
CA SER A 172 5.46 9.78 -15.24
C SER A 172 5.71 10.26 -16.68
N LEU A 173 4.92 9.80 -17.65
CA LEU A 173 5.00 10.24 -19.04
C LEU A 173 4.67 11.73 -19.18
N GLN A 174 3.61 12.18 -18.51
CA GLN A 174 3.18 13.59 -18.55
C GLN A 174 4.30 14.53 -18.04
N ARG A 175 4.95 14.19 -16.93
CA ARG A 175 6.07 14.97 -16.37
C ARG A 175 7.30 15.00 -17.27
N ASN A 176 7.65 13.86 -17.87
CA ASN A 176 8.84 13.76 -18.75
C ASN A 176 8.66 14.54 -20.06
N VAL A 177 7.45 14.60 -20.61
CA VAL A 177 7.15 15.42 -21.81
C VAL A 177 7.36 16.92 -21.53
N GLU A 178 7.02 17.39 -20.32
CA GLU A 178 7.25 18.78 -19.90
C GLU A 178 8.75 19.11 -19.75
N LEU A 179 9.55 18.16 -19.24
CA LEU A 179 10.99 18.32 -19.00
C LEU A 179 11.85 18.24 -20.27
N LEU A 180 11.47 17.41 -21.25
CA LEU A 180 12.23 17.18 -22.49
C LEU A 180 11.94 18.21 -23.59
N ALA A 181 11.04 19.17 -23.37
CA ALA A 181 10.75 20.26 -24.30
C ALA A 181 11.96 21.20 -24.58
N ALA A 182 13.11 20.97 -23.94
CA ALA A 182 14.34 21.74 -24.09
C ALA A 182 15.29 21.27 -25.23
N GLY A 183 15.09 20.08 -25.83
CA GLY A 183 15.97 19.55 -26.89
C GLY A 183 15.30 18.54 -27.84
N ILE A 184 15.30 18.82 -29.14
CA ILE A 184 14.52 18.07 -30.16
C ILE A 184 15.08 16.67 -30.43
N ASP A 185 16.40 16.51 -30.58
CA ASP A 185 16.99 15.22 -30.99
C ASP A 185 16.94 14.16 -29.89
N GLU A 186 17.22 14.55 -28.64
CA GLU A 186 17.11 13.65 -27.47
C GLU A 186 15.66 13.24 -27.19
N PHE A 187 14.71 14.16 -27.44
CA PHE A 187 13.29 13.88 -27.35
C PHE A 187 12.82 12.85 -28.38
N LEU A 188 13.30 12.93 -29.63
CA LEU A 188 12.95 11.97 -30.68
C LEU A 188 13.44 10.56 -30.35
N VAL A 189 14.70 10.41 -29.91
CA VAL A 189 15.25 9.11 -29.49
C VAL A 189 14.50 8.53 -28.29
N TYR A 190 14.14 9.36 -27.32
CA TYR A 190 13.31 8.95 -26.18
C TYR A 190 11.92 8.47 -26.62
N LYS A 191 11.26 9.22 -27.52
CA LYS A 191 9.93 8.89 -28.05
C LYS A 191 9.92 7.55 -28.78
N GLU A 192 10.92 7.27 -29.62
CA GLU A 192 11.01 6.00 -30.34
C GLU A 192 11.17 4.80 -29.39
N ARG A 193 12.02 4.93 -28.36
CA ARG A 193 12.17 3.90 -27.32
C ARG A 193 10.89 3.70 -26.53
N LEU A 194 10.19 4.78 -26.20
CA LEU A 194 8.92 4.73 -25.48
C LEU A 194 7.83 4.04 -26.29
N ILE A 195 7.68 4.38 -27.58
CA ILE A 195 6.70 3.74 -28.46
C ILE A 195 6.98 2.25 -28.56
N SER A 196 8.24 1.86 -28.82
CA SER A 196 8.62 0.44 -28.89
C SER A 196 8.33 -0.31 -27.58
N TYR A 197 8.59 0.33 -26.43
CA TYR A 197 8.27 -0.23 -25.13
C TYR A 197 6.76 -0.42 -24.91
N ILE A 198 5.95 0.58 -25.24
CA ILE A 198 4.49 0.52 -25.13
C ILE A 198 3.91 -0.53 -26.08
N ASP A 199 4.35 -0.59 -27.34
CA ASP A 199 3.85 -1.55 -28.32
C ASP A 199 4.11 -3.00 -27.88
N ARG A 200 5.30 -3.27 -27.34
CA ARG A 200 5.63 -4.58 -26.75
C ARG A 200 4.72 -4.88 -25.56
N PHE A 201 4.55 -3.93 -24.65
CA PHE A 201 3.68 -4.12 -23.50
C PHE A 201 2.23 -4.37 -23.89
N VAL A 202 1.66 -3.57 -24.79
CA VAL A 202 0.28 -3.71 -25.25
C VAL A 202 0.08 -5.08 -25.89
N SER A 203 1.04 -5.55 -26.69
CA SER A 203 1.00 -6.89 -27.29
C SER A 203 0.98 -7.99 -26.23
N GLU A 204 1.88 -7.93 -25.24
CA GLU A 204 1.90 -8.88 -24.12
C GLU A 204 0.63 -8.79 -23.25
N LEU A 205 0.09 -7.58 -23.06
CA LEU A 205 -1.13 -7.34 -22.31
C LEU A 205 -2.36 -7.93 -23.00
N VAL A 206 -2.53 -7.74 -24.31
CA VAL A 206 -3.67 -8.28 -25.06
C VAL A 206 -3.70 -9.82 -24.97
N LEU A 207 -2.55 -10.46 -25.17
CA LEU A 207 -2.43 -11.91 -25.03
C LEU A 207 -2.76 -12.38 -23.61
N ALA A 208 -2.13 -11.75 -22.60
CA ALA A 208 -2.36 -12.09 -21.20
C ALA A 208 -3.82 -11.89 -20.77
N THR A 209 -4.46 -10.82 -21.25
CA THR A 209 -5.85 -10.49 -20.91
C THR A 209 -6.82 -11.55 -21.42
N ALA A 210 -6.61 -12.05 -22.64
CA ALA A 210 -7.43 -13.13 -23.20
C ALA A 210 -7.26 -14.45 -22.39
N GLU A 211 -6.02 -14.80 -22.05
CA GLU A 211 -5.73 -16.00 -21.23
C GLU A 211 -6.31 -15.88 -19.82
N ILE A 212 -6.19 -14.72 -19.20
CA ILE A 212 -6.74 -14.44 -17.86
C ILE A 212 -8.27 -14.49 -17.89
N ALA A 213 -8.92 -13.86 -18.87
CA ALA A 213 -10.37 -13.90 -19.01
C ALA A 213 -10.88 -15.35 -19.13
N ALA A 214 -10.22 -16.16 -19.97
CA ALA A 214 -10.55 -17.57 -20.12
C ALA A 214 -10.33 -18.38 -18.82
N ALA A 215 -9.28 -18.07 -18.04
CA ALA A 215 -9.05 -18.72 -16.76
C ALA A 215 -10.13 -18.35 -15.73
N ILE A 216 -10.53 -17.07 -15.68
CA ILE A 216 -11.62 -16.60 -14.81
C ILE A 216 -12.92 -17.32 -15.18
N ASP A 217 -13.29 -17.40 -16.47
CA ASP A 217 -14.50 -18.09 -16.92
C ASP A 217 -14.48 -19.58 -16.52
N ARG A 218 -13.35 -20.28 -16.66
CA ARG A 218 -13.22 -21.68 -16.20
C ARG A 218 -13.44 -21.83 -14.69
N ILE A 219 -12.90 -20.91 -13.89
CA ILE A 219 -13.08 -20.93 -12.43
C ILE A 219 -14.54 -20.66 -12.05
N GLU A 220 -15.23 -19.79 -12.79
CA GLU A 220 -16.67 -19.56 -12.60
C GLU A 220 -17.50 -20.82 -12.86
N ASP A 221 -17.21 -21.53 -13.95
CA ASP A 221 -17.87 -22.79 -14.30
C ASP A 221 -17.67 -23.87 -13.22
N MET A 222 -16.58 -23.78 -12.45
CA MET A 222 -16.26 -24.68 -11.32
C MET A 222 -16.88 -24.25 -9.98
N ASN A 223 -17.93 -23.42 -10.00
CA ASN A 223 -18.59 -22.88 -8.81
C ASN A 223 -17.63 -22.08 -7.91
N VAL A 224 -17.14 -20.96 -8.44
CA VAL A 224 -16.29 -20.01 -7.72
C VAL A 224 -16.86 -19.57 -6.35
N GLY A 225 -18.19 -19.57 -6.18
CA GLY A 225 -18.85 -19.23 -4.92
C GLY A 225 -18.33 -20.03 -3.72
N ARG A 226 -17.94 -21.30 -3.94
CA ARG A 226 -17.29 -22.12 -2.90
C ARG A 226 -15.95 -21.53 -2.44
N ILE A 227 -15.11 -21.13 -3.39
CA ILE A 227 -13.78 -20.57 -3.14
C ILE A 227 -13.89 -19.21 -2.44
N LEU A 228 -14.83 -18.36 -2.88
CA LEU A 228 -15.10 -17.06 -2.27
C LEU A 228 -15.59 -17.21 -0.83
N LYS A 229 -16.46 -18.20 -0.57
CA LYS A 229 -16.93 -18.52 0.78
C LYS A 229 -15.78 -18.93 1.69
N ILE A 230 -14.92 -19.84 1.24
CA ILE A 230 -13.73 -20.28 2.00
C ILE A 230 -12.81 -19.10 2.32
N ALA A 231 -12.56 -18.22 1.36
CA ALA A 231 -11.73 -17.03 1.57
C ALA A 231 -12.36 -16.06 2.59
N GLY A 232 -13.66 -15.77 2.46
CA GLY A 232 -14.37 -14.87 3.38
C GLY A 232 -14.49 -15.42 4.80
N GLU A 233 -14.73 -16.71 4.96
CA GLU A 233 -14.73 -17.36 6.29
C GLU A 233 -13.35 -17.27 6.96
N ARG A 234 -12.27 -17.36 6.17
CA ARG A 234 -10.91 -17.27 6.68
C ARG A 234 -10.52 -15.86 7.10
N ASP A 235 -11.05 -14.81 6.46
CA ASP A 235 -10.79 -13.41 6.84
C ASP A 235 -11.27 -13.08 8.26
N VAL A 236 -12.26 -13.81 8.78
CA VAL A 236 -12.92 -13.49 10.06
C VAL A 236 -12.67 -14.55 11.13
N VAL A 237 -11.79 -15.53 10.87
CA VAL A 237 -11.53 -16.65 11.79
C VAL A 237 -10.98 -16.21 13.15
N ASP A 238 -10.18 -15.14 13.16
CA ASP A 238 -9.57 -14.55 14.36
C ASP A 238 -10.27 -13.23 14.76
N ALA A 239 -11.39 -12.89 14.11
CA ALA A 239 -12.15 -11.69 14.45
C ALA A 239 -12.78 -11.82 15.85
N LEU A 240 -12.85 -10.69 16.57
CA LEU A 240 -13.50 -10.61 17.88
C LEU A 240 -15.02 -10.88 17.78
N ASP A 241 -15.65 -10.44 16.69
CA ASP A 241 -17.03 -10.75 16.35
C ASP A 241 -17.06 -11.75 15.19
N GLN A 242 -17.51 -12.98 15.48
CA GLN A 242 -17.65 -14.07 14.51
C GLN A 242 -19.10 -14.36 14.16
N SER A 243 -19.98 -13.37 14.28
CA SER A 243 -21.38 -13.48 13.89
C SER A 243 -21.53 -13.87 12.42
N ASP A 244 -22.66 -14.51 12.10
CA ASP A 244 -22.97 -14.89 10.71
C ASP A 244 -23.03 -13.67 9.79
N ALA A 245 -23.46 -12.51 10.30
CA ALA A 245 -23.45 -11.24 9.57
C ALA A 245 -22.03 -10.80 9.17
N THR A 246 -21.05 -10.95 10.05
CA THR A 246 -19.64 -10.61 9.77
C THR A 246 -19.06 -11.56 8.71
N ARG A 247 -19.38 -12.85 8.77
CA ARG A 247 -18.98 -13.84 7.76
C ARG A 247 -19.61 -13.54 6.40
N GLU A 248 -20.92 -13.31 6.35
CA GLU A 248 -21.65 -12.97 5.13
C GLU A 248 -21.10 -11.69 4.48
N SER A 249 -20.77 -10.68 5.28
CA SER A 249 -20.15 -9.45 4.79
C SER A 249 -18.78 -9.70 4.15
N ALA A 250 -17.92 -10.51 4.77
CA ALA A 250 -16.62 -10.86 4.22
C ALA A 250 -16.73 -11.64 2.90
N VAL A 251 -17.65 -12.61 2.81
CA VAL A 251 -17.92 -13.35 1.57
C VAL A 251 -18.44 -12.41 0.48
N SER A 252 -19.41 -11.53 0.80
CA SER A 252 -19.94 -10.57 -0.17
C SER A 252 -18.89 -9.59 -0.70
N ALA A 253 -17.91 -9.25 0.16
CA ALA A 253 -16.78 -8.41 -0.23
C ALA A 253 -15.87 -9.13 -1.24
N TRP A 254 -15.69 -10.45 -1.13
CA TRP A 254 -14.98 -11.26 -2.13
C TRP A 254 -15.79 -11.43 -3.42
N GLU A 255 -17.11 -11.66 -3.33
CA GLU A 255 -17.99 -11.74 -4.50
C GLU A 255 -18.01 -10.44 -5.31
N SER A 256 -18.04 -9.29 -4.63
CA SER A 256 -18.02 -7.99 -5.28
C SER A 256 -16.69 -7.73 -5.99
N ARG A 257 -15.57 -8.12 -5.37
CA ARG A 257 -14.23 -8.05 -5.99
C ARG A 257 -14.12 -8.97 -7.20
N TRP A 258 -14.57 -10.22 -7.07
CA TRP A 258 -14.54 -11.18 -8.18
C TRP A 258 -15.37 -10.71 -9.38
N ARG A 259 -16.60 -10.22 -9.15
CA ARG A 259 -17.43 -9.62 -10.21
C ARG A 259 -16.75 -8.44 -10.87
N GLY A 260 -16.10 -7.57 -10.09
CA GLY A 260 -15.34 -6.44 -10.62
C GLY A 260 -14.17 -6.88 -11.51
N LEU A 261 -13.41 -7.88 -11.06
CA LEU A 261 -12.31 -8.49 -11.81
C LEU A 261 -12.79 -9.07 -13.15
N HIS A 262 -13.83 -9.90 -13.09
CA HIS A 262 -14.39 -10.54 -14.28
C HIS A 262 -14.93 -9.53 -15.30
N ALA A 263 -15.68 -8.53 -14.84
CA ALA A 263 -16.21 -7.47 -15.68
C ALA A 263 -15.09 -6.65 -16.35
N TRP A 264 -14.00 -6.38 -15.62
CA TRP A 264 -12.85 -5.67 -16.15
C TRP A 264 -12.21 -6.45 -17.31
N PHE A 265 -11.91 -7.73 -17.11
CA PHE A 265 -11.27 -8.59 -18.13
C PHE A 265 -12.19 -8.88 -19.32
N LYS A 266 -13.51 -9.00 -19.12
CA LYS A 266 -14.48 -9.15 -20.21
C LYS A 266 -14.57 -7.90 -21.08
N ARG A 267 -14.56 -6.70 -20.49
CA ARG A 267 -14.59 -5.44 -21.24
C ARG A 267 -13.34 -5.26 -22.11
N THR A 268 -12.19 -5.70 -21.62
CA THR A 268 -10.91 -5.57 -22.34
C THR A 268 -10.74 -6.56 -23.50
N VAL A 269 -11.48 -7.68 -23.51
CA VAL A 269 -11.45 -8.68 -24.60
C VAL A 269 -12.53 -8.40 -25.67
N GLY A 270 -13.49 -7.52 -25.40
CA GLY A 270 -14.52 -7.12 -26.36
C GLY A 270 -13.96 -6.39 -27.58
N PRO A 271 -14.58 -6.51 -28.77
CA PRO A 271 -14.13 -5.78 -29.95
C PRO A 271 -14.13 -4.28 -29.66
N ALA A 272 -13.10 -3.57 -30.11
CA ALA A 272 -13.04 -2.12 -30.06
C ALA A 272 -14.37 -1.54 -30.59
N PRO A 273 -14.95 -0.50 -29.96
CA PRO A 273 -16.16 0.11 -30.49
C PRO A 273 -15.85 0.60 -31.90
N THR A 274 -16.39 -0.10 -32.90
CA THR A 274 -16.44 0.38 -34.27
C THR A 274 -17.20 1.69 -34.21
N GLY A 275 -16.51 2.80 -34.49
CA GLY A 275 -17.13 4.11 -34.57
C GLY A 275 -18.27 4.06 -35.56
N ASP A 276 -19.50 4.09 -35.05
CA ASP A 276 -20.70 4.20 -35.87
C ASP A 276 -20.75 5.60 -36.49
N SER A 277 -20.47 5.60 -37.79
CA SER A 277 -21.13 6.36 -38.87
C SER A 277 -21.94 7.59 -38.45
N GLU A 278 -21.43 8.77 -38.79
CA GLU A 278 -22.23 10.00 -38.89
C GLU A 278 -23.38 9.81 -39.90
N PRO A 279 -24.64 10.15 -39.55
CA PRO A 279 -25.71 10.20 -40.53
C PRO A 279 -25.60 11.51 -41.35
N SER A 280 -25.78 11.37 -42.66
CA SER A 280 -25.90 12.46 -43.64
C SER A 280 -27.16 13.30 -43.46
#